data_AF-A0A526Z9E3-F1
#
_entry.id   AF-A0A526Z9E3-F1
#
_cell.length_a   1.000
_cell.length_b   1.000
_cell.length_c   1.000
_cell.angle_alpha   90.00
_cell.angle_beta   90.00
_cell.angle_gamma   90.00
#
_symmetry.space_group_name_H-M   'P 1'
#
loop_
_entity.id
_entity.type
_entity.pdbx_description
1 polymer ?
#
loop_
_entity_poly.entity_id
_entity_poly.type
_entity_poly.pdbx_seq_one_letter_code
_entity_poly.pdbx_strand_id
1 'polypeptide(L)'
;DPIASTLQRIYDRVRRQPKRIVFAEGEEEQVMRAAVSYVNQRLGTAILLGRDDIIKENARNAGIELNKQGIEIINARLSRRNGVYTDYLYERMQRKGFLFRDCQRLINTDRNHFAACMVALAVAK
;
A
#
# COMPACT_ATOMS: atom_id res chain seq x y z
N ASP A 1 -22.95 -0.37 22.10
CA ASP A 1 -22.64 0.63 21.06
C ASP A 1 -22.87 0.03 19.67
N PRO A 2 -23.87 0.53 18.92
CA PRO A 2 -24.21 0.02 17.59
C PRO A 2 -23.07 0.16 16.55
N ILE A 3 -22.17 1.14 16.69
CA ILE A 3 -21.04 1.34 15.75
C ILE A 3 -20.02 0.21 15.92
N ALA A 4 -19.65 -0.11 17.16
CA ALA A 4 -18.75 -1.21 17.47
C ALA A 4 -19.27 -2.55 16.93
N SER A 5 -20.58 -2.81 17.04
CA SER A 5 -21.21 -4.03 16.51
C SER A 5 -21.18 -4.13 14.98
N THR A 6 -21.16 -2.99 14.29
CA THR A 6 -21.11 -2.91 12.83
C THR A 6 -19.69 -3.15 12.33
N LEU A 7 -18.70 -2.53 12.98
CA LEU A 7 -17.28 -2.76 12.69
C LEU A 7 -16.87 -4.22 12.92
N GLN A 8 -17.36 -4.83 14.01
CA GLN A 8 -17.09 -6.24 14.28
C GLN A 8 -17.57 -7.14 13.15
N ARG A 9 -18.80 -6.92 12.64
CA ARG A 9 -19.33 -7.68 11.49
C ARG A 9 -18.49 -7.51 10.23
N ILE A 10 -17.97 -6.30 10.00
CA ILE A 10 -17.07 -6.03 8.86
C ILE A 10 -15.76 -6.82 9.02
N TYR A 11 -15.13 -6.77 10.21
CA TYR A 11 -13.91 -7.51 10.46
C TYR A 11 -14.10 -9.02 10.34
N ASP A 12 -15.20 -9.57 10.83
CA ASP A 12 -15.48 -11.00 10.71
C ASP A 12 -15.68 -11.43 9.25
N ARG A 13 -16.23 -10.55 8.40
CA ARG A 13 -16.31 -10.79 6.95
C ARG A 13 -14.93 -10.79 6.30
N VAL A 14 -14.08 -9.82 6.64
CA VAL A 14 -12.72 -9.71 6.07
C VAL A 14 -11.85 -10.87 6.51
N ARG A 15 -11.93 -11.32 7.77
CA ARG A 15 -11.19 -12.49 8.27
C ARG A 15 -11.47 -13.77 7.47
N ARG A 16 -12.69 -13.92 6.92
CA ARG A 16 -13.05 -15.07 6.07
C ARG A 16 -12.40 -15.02 4.69
N GLN A 17 -11.99 -13.84 4.23
CA GLN A 17 -11.30 -13.64 2.97
C GLN A 17 -10.19 -12.60 3.13
N PRO A 18 -9.06 -12.97 3.77
CA PRO A 18 -7.99 -12.04 4.07
C PRO A 18 -7.52 -11.30 2.81
N LYS A 19 -7.33 -9.99 2.94
CA LYS A 19 -7.05 -9.07 1.83
C LYS A 19 -5.62 -8.54 1.87
N ARG A 20 -5.14 -8.05 0.73
CA ARG A 20 -3.83 -7.40 0.61
C ARG A 20 -4.08 -5.90 0.45
N ILE A 21 -3.72 -5.11 1.44
CA ILE A 21 -4.02 -3.67 1.48
C ILE A 21 -2.75 -2.84 1.38
N VAL A 22 -2.75 -1.83 0.50
CA VAL A 22 -1.67 -0.85 0.39
C VAL A 22 -1.91 0.30 1.36
N PHE A 23 -0.94 0.53 2.22
CA PHE A 23 -0.82 1.71 3.06
C PHE A 23 0.16 2.66 2.37
N ALA A 24 -0.40 3.58 1.58
CA ALA A 24 0.37 4.40 0.63
C ALA A 24 1.39 5.34 1.32
N GLU A 25 1.09 5.80 2.53
CA GLU A 25 1.94 6.69 3.33
C GLU A 25 2.73 5.90 4.37
N GLY A 26 3.42 4.84 3.93
CA GLY A 26 4.04 3.87 4.82
C GLY A 26 5.19 4.42 5.68
N GLU A 27 5.68 5.63 5.40
CA GLU A 27 6.71 6.33 6.19
C GLU A 27 6.15 7.01 7.46
N GLU A 28 4.82 7.13 7.58
CA GLU A 28 4.17 7.77 8.73
C GLU A 28 3.90 6.79 9.88
N GLU A 29 4.23 7.18 11.12
CA GLU A 29 4.08 6.33 12.31
C GLU A 29 2.65 5.80 12.48
N GLN A 30 1.66 6.68 12.38
CA GLN A 30 0.25 6.32 12.53
C GLN A 30 -0.19 5.25 11.51
N VAL A 31 0.37 5.30 10.31
CA VAL A 31 0.09 4.36 9.22
C VAL A 31 0.74 3.01 9.50
N MET A 32 1.96 3.00 10.02
CA MET A 32 2.63 1.77 10.47
C MET A 32 1.84 1.08 11.60
N ARG A 33 1.35 1.84 12.60
CA ARG A 33 0.51 1.30 13.67
C ARG A 33 -0.78 0.70 13.12
N ALA A 34 -1.41 1.34 12.13
CA ALA A 34 -2.59 0.83 11.46
C ALA A 34 -2.30 -0.49 10.70
N ALA A 35 -1.18 -0.57 9.99
CA ALA A 35 -0.73 -1.78 9.30
C ALA A 35 -0.50 -2.95 10.28
N VAL A 36 0.18 -2.70 11.40
CA VAL A 36 0.38 -3.70 12.46
C VAL A 36 -0.96 -4.16 13.04
N SER A 37 -1.87 -3.22 13.33
CA SER A 37 -3.21 -3.54 13.83
C SER A 37 -4.01 -4.38 12.85
N TYR A 38 -3.96 -4.07 11.55
CA TYR A 38 -4.62 -4.83 10.49
C TYR A 38 -4.17 -6.29 10.46
N VAL A 39 -2.85 -6.53 10.53
CA VAL A 39 -2.28 -7.89 10.57
C VAL A 39 -2.61 -8.60 11.88
N ASN A 40 -2.51 -7.92 13.03
CA ASN A 40 -2.86 -8.49 14.34
C ASN A 40 -4.31 -8.96 14.41
N GLN A 41 -5.20 -8.23 13.76
CA GLN A 41 -6.62 -8.58 13.66
C GLN A 41 -6.90 -9.70 12.63
N ARG A 42 -5.87 -10.25 11.99
CA ARG A 42 -5.92 -11.30 10.95
C ARG A 42 -6.76 -10.89 9.73
N LEU A 43 -6.67 -9.61 9.36
CA LEU A 43 -7.41 -9.08 8.22
C LEU A 43 -6.71 -9.35 6.88
N GLY A 44 -5.41 -9.67 6.91
CA GLY A 44 -4.63 -10.12 5.76
C GLY A 44 -3.20 -9.55 5.75
N THR A 45 -2.72 -9.15 4.58
CA THR A 45 -1.38 -8.59 4.39
C THR A 45 -1.46 -7.06 4.27
N ALA A 46 -0.66 -6.36 5.07
CA ALA A 46 -0.43 -4.93 4.93
C ALA A 46 0.84 -4.69 4.10
N ILE A 47 0.74 -3.83 3.08
CA ILE A 47 1.86 -3.41 2.26
C ILE A 47 2.14 -1.93 2.54
N LEU A 48 3.24 -1.64 3.23
CA LEU A 48 3.71 -0.28 3.48
C LEU A 48 4.48 0.21 2.24
N LEU A 49 3.98 1.29 1.62
CA LEU A 49 4.65 1.91 0.48
C LEU A 49 5.53 3.07 0.98
N GLY A 50 6.82 3.01 0.69
CA GLY A 50 7.77 4.05 1.07
C GLY A 50 9.21 3.58 0.95
N ARG A 51 10.15 4.42 1.36
CA ARG A 51 11.57 4.10 1.36
C ARG A 51 11.89 3.17 2.53
N ASP A 52 12.49 2.02 2.22
CA ASP A 52 12.84 0.99 3.21
C ASP A 52 13.62 1.52 4.42
N ASP A 53 14.64 2.34 4.18
CA ASP A 53 15.47 2.95 5.21
C ASP A 53 14.67 3.86 6.13
N ILE A 54 13.83 4.73 5.56
CA ILE A 54 12.99 5.66 6.33
C ILE A 54 11.92 4.92 7.13
N ILE A 55 11.25 3.93 6.53
CA ILE A 55 10.24 3.13 7.23
C ILE A 55 10.87 2.41 8.43
N LYS A 56 12.03 1.76 8.21
CA LYS A 56 12.73 1.04 9.29
C LYS A 56 13.23 1.97 10.38
N GLU A 57 13.72 3.16 10.02
CA GLU A 57 14.17 4.18 10.96
C GLU A 57 13.02 4.69 11.83
N ASN A 58 11.95 5.16 11.19
CA ASN A 58 10.78 5.69 11.87
C ASN A 58 10.11 4.63 12.75
N ALA A 59 10.00 3.39 12.28
CA ALA A 59 9.47 2.29 13.07
C ALA A 59 10.32 2.01 14.31
N ARG A 60 11.66 2.02 14.18
CA ARG A 60 12.57 1.83 15.32
C ARG A 60 12.41 2.93 16.35
N ASN A 61 12.35 4.18 15.90
CA ASN A 61 12.19 5.35 16.77
C ASN A 61 10.84 5.36 17.49
N ALA A 62 9.79 4.84 16.85
CA ALA A 62 8.45 4.73 17.41
C ALA A 62 8.18 3.43 18.21
N GLY A 63 9.17 2.54 18.31
CA GLY A 63 9.03 1.23 18.97
C GLY A 63 8.05 0.30 18.26
N ILE A 64 7.90 0.41 16.95
CA ILE A 64 6.97 -0.40 16.13
C ILE A 64 7.72 -1.58 15.50
N GLU A 65 7.28 -2.79 15.81
CA GLU A 65 7.82 -4.01 15.20
C GLU A 65 7.17 -4.28 13.84
N LEU A 66 7.92 -4.05 12.76
CA LEU A 66 7.49 -4.33 11.39
C LEU A 66 7.98 -5.68 10.85
N ASN A 67 8.91 -6.35 11.53
CA ASN A 67 9.41 -7.67 11.14
C ASN A 67 8.41 -8.77 11.53
N LYS A 68 7.24 -8.76 10.89
CA LYS A 68 6.14 -9.65 11.19
C LYS A 68 5.54 -10.25 9.93
N GLN A 69 5.15 -11.51 10.01
CA GLN A 69 4.39 -12.17 8.94
C GLN A 69 3.13 -11.36 8.61
N GLY A 70 2.94 -11.05 7.32
CA GLY A 70 1.81 -10.26 6.84
C GLY A 70 2.10 -8.77 6.69
N ILE A 71 3.31 -8.29 7.03
CA ILE A 71 3.76 -6.93 6.69
C ILE A 71 4.80 -7.02 5.57
N GLU A 72 4.56 -6.30 4.48
CA GLU A 72 5.48 -6.15 3.36
C GLU A 72 5.86 -4.67 3.21
N ILE A 73 7.11 -4.38 2.90
CA ILE A 73 7.57 -3.03 2.54
C ILE A 73 7.87 -3.01 1.05
N ILE A 74 7.32 -2.05 0.33
CA ILE A 74 7.61 -1.83 -1.09
C ILE A 74 8.09 -0.41 -1.30
N ASN A 75 9.21 -0.29 -2.01
CA ASN A 75 9.72 0.99 -2.48
C ASN A 75 9.38 1.17 -3.97
N ALA A 76 8.55 2.15 -4.27
CA ALA A 76 8.15 2.48 -5.65
C ALA A 76 9.36 2.75 -6.55
N ARG A 77 10.42 3.39 -6.03
CA ARG A 77 11.62 3.74 -6.81
C ARG A 77 12.45 2.52 -7.21
N LEU A 78 12.37 1.43 -6.45
CA LEU A 78 13.15 0.20 -6.66
C LEU A 78 12.31 -0.93 -7.28
N SER A 79 11.02 -0.69 -7.53
CA SER A 79 10.13 -1.74 -8.00
C SER A 79 10.41 -2.10 -9.46
N ARG A 80 10.54 -3.41 -9.72
CA ARG A 80 10.68 -3.95 -11.08
C ARG A 80 9.39 -3.84 -11.91
N ARG A 81 8.28 -3.40 -11.31
CA ARG A 81 6.98 -3.26 -11.98
C ARG A 81 6.70 -1.86 -12.53
N ASN A 82 7.65 -0.92 -12.43
CA ASN A 82 7.43 0.45 -12.87
C ASN A 82 7.09 0.53 -14.36
N GLY A 83 7.70 -0.31 -15.21
CA GLY A 83 7.35 -0.39 -16.63
C GLY A 83 5.88 -0.77 -16.84
N VAL A 84 5.46 -1.90 -16.27
CA VAL A 84 4.07 -2.39 -16.33
C VAL A 84 3.06 -1.35 -15.83
N TYR A 85 3.37 -0.66 -14.73
CA TYR A 85 2.49 0.37 -14.20
C TYR A 85 2.47 1.63 -15.07
N THR A 86 3.59 1.97 -15.69
CA THR A 86 3.69 3.09 -16.62
C THR A 86 2.83 2.83 -17.86
N ASP A 87 2.95 1.65 -18.45
CA ASP A 87 2.15 1.23 -19.61
C ASP A 87 0.66 1.30 -19.29
N TYR A 88 0.25 0.68 -18.17
CA TYR A 88 -1.13 0.70 -17.70
C TYR A 88 -1.67 2.11 -17.47
N LEU A 89 -0.88 2.99 -16.85
CA LEU A 89 -1.29 4.37 -16.62
C LEU A 89 -1.37 5.15 -17.94
N TYR A 90 -0.41 4.95 -18.85
CA TYR A 90 -0.36 5.63 -20.14
C TYR A 90 -1.55 5.28 -21.03
N GLU A 91 -1.94 4.00 -21.10
CA GLU A 91 -3.13 3.55 -21.85
C GLU A 91 -4.38 4.36 -21.49
N ARG A 92 -4.52 4.74 -20.21
CA ARG A 92 -5.64 5.51 -19.65
C ARG A 92 -5.49 7.02 -19.81
N MET A 93 -4.26 7.52 -19.75
CA MET A 93 -3.98 8.96 -19.66
C MET A 93 -3.61 9.59 -21.00
N GLN A 94 -3.21 8.81 -22.01
CA GLN A 94 -2.85 9.31 -23.34
C GLN A 94 -3.97 10.13 -23.99
N ARG A 95 -5.24 9.72 -23.83
CA ARG A 95 -6.41 10.47 -24.36
C ARG A 95 -6.70 11.77 -23.60
N LYS A 96 -6.02 11.98 -22.47
CA LYS A 96 -6.07 13.20 -21.66
C LYS A 96 -4.83 14.09 -21.85
N GLY A 97 -4.03 13.82 -22.89
CA GLY A 97 -2.88 14.64 -23.26
C GLY A 97 -1.58 14.32 -22.52
N PHE A 98 -1.51 13.23 -21.76
CA PHE A 98 -0.27 12.81 -21.08
C PHE A 98 0.66 12.10 -22.05
N LEU A 99 1.96 12.39 -21.95
CA LEU A 99 3.01 11.63 -22.64
C LEU A 99 3.43 10.42 -21.80
N PHE A 100 4.04 9.42 -22.45
CA PHE A 100 4.58 8.24 -21.76
C PHE A 100 5.53 8.63 -20.61
N ARG A 101 6.43 9.60 -20.86
CA ARG A 101 7.36 10.12 -19.85
C ARG A 101 6.67 10.77 -18.64
N ASP A 102 5.49 11.36 -18.84
CA ASP A 102 4.73 11.97 -17.74
C ASP A 102 4.16 10.87 -16.83
N CYS A 103 3.59 9.82 -17.41
CA CYS A 103 3.13 8.64 -16.68
C CYS A 103 4.29 7.95 -15.96
N GLN A 104 5.44 7.78 -16.62
CA GLN A 104 6.62 7.18 -16.01
C GLN A 104 7.10 7.98 -14.79
N ARG A 105 7.12 9.32 -14.92
CA ARG A 105 7.45 10.21 -13.81
C ARG A 105 6.46 10.02 -12.65
N LEU A 106 5.15 10.02 -12.92
CA LEU A 106 4.12 9.80 -11.88
C LEU A 106 4.33 8.47 -11.16
N ILE A 107 4.55 7.37 -11.87
CA ILE A 107 4.79 6.05 -11.26
C ILE A 107 6.06 6.04 -10.39
N ASN A 108 7.12 6.73 -10.81
CA ASN A 108 8.39 6.75 -10.09
C ASN A 108 8.41 7.69 -8.88
N THR A 109 7.61 8.76 -8.89
CA THR A 109 7.69 9.83 -7.88
C THR A 109 6.45 9.97 -7.01
N ASP A 110 5.28 9.55 -7.50
CA ASP A 110 4.01 9.70 -6.81
C ASP A 110 3.52 8.35 -6.26
N ARG A 111 3.58 8.24 -4.93
CA ARG A 111 3.18 7.03 -4.20
C ARG A 111 1.71 6.65 -4.42
N ASN A 112 0.82 7.64 -4.62
CA ASN A 112 -0.60 7.40 -4.76
C ASN A 112 -0.92 6.81 -6.15
N HIS A 113 -0.27 7.30 -7.21
CA HIS A 113 -0.36 6.71 -8.54
C HIS A 113 0.21 5.29 -8.58
N PHE A 114 1.35 5.08 -7.93
CA PHE A 114 1.93 3.75 -7.79
C PHE A 114 0.99 2.79 -7.04
N ALA A 115 0.46 3.21 -5.89
CA ALA A 115 -0.49 2.44 -5.09
C ALA A 115 -1.78 2.12 -5.87
N ALA A 116 -2.32 3.10 -6.60
CA ALA A 116 -3.49 2.88 -7.45
C ALA A 116 -3.23 1.82 -8.53
N CYS A 117 -2.03 1.81 -9.14
CA CYS A 117 -1.65 0.79 -10.09
C CYS A 117 -1.46 -0.60 -9.44
N MET A 118 -0.94 -0.66 -8.22
CA MET A 118 -0.88 -1.91 -7.45
C MET A 118 -2.28 -2.53 -7.27
N VAL A 119 -3.27 -1.71 -6.90
CA VAL A 119 -4.64 -2.19 -6.71
C VAL A 119 -5.26 -2.61 -8.05
N ALA A 120 -5.11 -1.77 -9.06
CA ALA A 120 -5.68 -2.02 -10.38
C ALA A 120 -5.15 -3.31 -11.03
N LEU A 121 -3.87 -3.62 -10.83
CA LEU A 121 -3.21 -4.80 -11.40
C LEU A 121 -3.14 -5.97 -10.40
N ALA A 122 -4.06 -6.01 -9.43
CA ALA A 122 -4.28 -7.13 -8.52
C ALA A 122 -3.11 -7.51 -7.60
N VAL A 123 -2.20 -6.59 -7.35
CA VAL A 123 -1.12 -6.73 -6.37
C VAL A 123 -1.64 -6.63 -4.95
N ALA A 124 -2.63 -5.76 -4.79
CA ALA A 124 -3.41 -5.51 -3.60
C ALA A 124 -4.89 -5.58 -3.95
N LYS A 125 -5.70 -6.22 -3.10
CA LYS A 125 -7.13 -6.52 -3.29
C LYS A 125 -7.80 -6.76 -1.96
#